data_AF-A0A7X7RJU0-F1
#
_entry.id   AF-A0A7X7RJU0-F1
#
_cell.length_a   1.000
_cell.length_b   1.000
_cell.length_c   1.000
_cell.angle_alpha   90.00
_cell.angle_beta   90.00
_cell.angle_gamma   90.00
#
_symmetry.space_group_name_H-M   'P 1'
#
loop_
_entity.id
_entity.type
_entity.pdbx_description
1 polymer ?
#
loop_
_entity_poly.entity_id
_entity_poly.type
_entity_poly.pdbx_seq_one_letter_code
_entity_poly.pdbx_strand_id
1 'polypeptide(L)'
;SLIANFLKQKKAGYYDKQLSFARALEDLGLGYRFVAPEEISAGALAGFQALILPEASALSDAEVTAIRDFVEKGGILLADYEPATLDQYCNARQTPALDDLFGISTRRFSLGKVSASSVPGINISQAGKGITATAGTAVHKATINDQELPLVITHQFGRGRTAYLNFVPEYNVTRNSGQDQGFPELLQSLLQLKPLTAVAGWANPVQQSAFVNGQTYYFGLLPQPLLPNWQNRKREDLQKAAAAADVKLFQAGHLYDVRKGEYLGQTSQCRISLVPGDAALLALLPYQVTGLSLTAPEQARPGEVVTLSAAVQAAAAEPAHHVLLLTVRRPDGQYSLDYRQIVSVDQGRADFNLPFALNDQAGSWQIQVRDAASGIMAQKTILLQ
;
A
#
# COMPACT_ATOMS: atom_id res chain seq x y z
N SER A 1 3.93 -16.10 -35.84
CA SER A 1 4.88 -16.48 -34.78
C SER A 1 4.87 -15.55 -33.56
N LEU A 2 3.92 -14.60 -33.41
CA LEU A 2 3.81 -13.70 -32.25
C LEU A 2 3.14 -14.30 -31.00
N ILE A 3 2.25 -15.28 -31.17
CA ILE A 3 1.71 -16.09 -30.06
C ILE A 3 2.85 -16.76 -29.28
N ALA A 4 4.01 -17.00 -29.91
CA ALA A 4 5.16 -17.59 -29.25
C ALA A 4 5.88 -16.65 -28.28
N ASN A 5 5.80 -15.32 -28.38
CA ASN A 5 6.43 -14.42 -27.39
C ASN A 5 5.53 -14.16 -26.18
N PHE A 6 4.20 -14.08 -26.40
CA PHE A 6 3.23 -14.05 -25.31
C PHE A 6 3.15 -15.39 -24.54
N LEU A 7 3.46 -16.52 -25.20
CA LEU A 7 3.59 -17.83 -24.56
C LEU A 7 5.00 -18.15 -24.04
N LYS A 8 6.06 -17.45 -24.49
CA LYS A 8 7.44 -17.65 -24.00
C LYS A 8 7.76 -16.84 -22.74
N GLN A 9 7.11 -15.71 -22.52
CA GLN A 9 7.01 -15.19 -21.16
C GLN A 9 6.04 -16.11 -20.43
N LYS A 10 6.58 -17.06 -19.64
CA LYS A 10 5.78 -17.86 -18.69
C LYS A 10 4.78 -16.90 -18.04
N LYS A 11 3.50 -17.27 -17.98
CA LYS A 11 2.38 -16.51 -17.34
C LYS A 11 2.73 -15.84 -15.99
N ALA A 12 3.80 -16.27 -15.32
CA ALA A 12 4.38 -15.64 -14.13
C ALA A 12 5.06 -14.27 -14.38
N GLY A 13 5.71 -14.03 -15.52
CA GLY A 13 6.66 -12.92 -15.67
C GLY A 13 6.08 -11.52 -15.91
N TYR A 14 4.86 -11.37 -16.42
CA TYR A 14 4.25 -10.03 -16.64
C TYR A 14 3.80 -9.39 -15.32
N TYR A 15 3.11 -10.18 -14.48
CA TYR A 15 2.68 -9.74 -13.15
C TYR A 15 3.87 -9.45 -12.24
N ASP A 16 4.95 -10.21 -12.36
CA ASP A 16 6.17 -10.01 -11.55
C ASP A 16 6.76 -8.60 -11.70
N LYS A 17 6.57 -7.94 -12.85
CA LYS A 17 7.13 -6.62 -13.15
C LYS A 17 6.31 -5.49 -12.54
N GLN A 18 4.98 -5.57 -12.69
CA GLN A 18 4.07 -4.66 -11.98
C GLN A 18 4.28 -4.76 -10.47
N LEU A 19 4.55 -5.96 -9.96
CA LEU A 19 4.87 -6.19 -8.56
C LEU A 19 6.20 -5.57 -8.12
N SER A 20 7.20 -5.40 -9.02
CA SER A 20 8.45 -4.70 -8.68
C SER A 20 8.18 -3.24 -8.32
N PHE A 21 7.38 -2.54 -9.15
CA PHE A 21 6.96 -1.18 -8.85
C PHE A 21 6.05 -1.11 -7.62
N ALA A 22 5.03 -1.96 -7.54
CA ALA A 22 4.09 -1.98 -6.42
C ALA A 22 4.80 -2.14 -5.08
N ARG A 23 5.70 -3.13 -4.96
CA ARG A 23 6.46 -3.36 -3.72
C ARG A 23 7.39 -2.20 -3.38
N ALA A 24 8.04 -1.60 -4.38
CA ALA A 24 8.88 -0.43 -4.14
C ALA A 24 8.06 0.77 -3.65
N LEU A 25 6.86 1.01 -4.21
CA LEU A 25 5.95 2.05 -3.74
C LEU A 25 5.47 1.79 -2.31
N GLU A 26 5.14 0.54 -1.99
CA GLU A 26 4.77 0.13 -0.62
C GLU A 26 5.92 0.36 0.37
N ASP A 27 7.15 0.02 -0.01
CA ASP A 27 8.32 0.23 0.84
C ASP A 27 8.68 1.71 1.02
N LEU A 28 8.36 2.54 0.02
CA LEU A 28 8.46 4.00 0.09
C LEU A 28 7.30 4.66 0.85
N GLY A 29 6.23 3.93 1.20
CA GLY A 29 5.04 4.50 1.83
C GLY A 29 4.20 5.37 0.90
N LEU A 30 4.23 5.09 -0.41
CA LEU A 30 3.43 5.76 -1.44
C LEU A 30 2.16 4.96 -1.73
N GLY A 31 1.00 5.62 -1.62
CA GLY A 31 -0.28 5.03 -2.02
C GLY A 31 -0.39 4.91 -3.54
N TYR A 32 -0.92 3.79 -4.01
CA TYR A 32 -1.13 3.53 -5.44
C TYR A 32 -2.43 2.75 -5.66
N ARG A 33 -2.92 2.74 -6.90
CA ARG A 33 -3.89 1.75 -7.38
C ARG A 33 -3.56 1.36 -8.81
N PHE A 34 -4.00 0.19 -9.21
CA PHE A 34 -4.06 -0.18 -10.62
C PHE A 34 -5.21 0.56 -11.30
N VAL A 35 -4.97 1.03 -12.52
CA VAL A 35 -5.93 1.75 -13.37
C VAL A 35 -6.08 0.96 -14.66
N ALA A 36 -7.32 0.68 -15.06
CA ALA A 36 -7.61 -0.01 -16.31
C ALA A 36 -7.53 0.95 -17.53
N PRO A 37 -7.22 0.44 -18.74
CA PRO A 37 -7.22 1.22 -19.98
C PRO A 37 -8.46 2.12 -20.20
N GLU A 38 -9.63 1.59 -19.87
CA GLU A 38 -10.91 2.30 -20.02
C GLU A 38 -11.01 3.47 -19.05
N GLU A 39 -10.47 3.33 -17.84
CA GLU A 39 -10.43 4.39 -16.84
C GLU A 39 -9.47 5.51 -17.25
N ILE A 40 -8.32 5.16 -17.87
CA ILE A 40 -7.38 6.14 -18.42
C ILE A 40 -8.08 6.99 -19.47
N SER A 41 -8.76 6.32 -20.42
CA SER A 41 -9.51 6.99 -21.49
C SER A 41 -10.70 7.80 -20.95
N ALA A 42 -11.28 7.41 -19.82
CA ALA A 42 -12.34 8.13 -19.11
C ALA A 42 -11.84 9.29 -18.22
N GLY A 43 -10.53 9.57 -18.20
CA GLY A 43 -9.97 10.73 -17.50
C GLY A 43 -9.59 10.47 -16.03
N ALA A 44 -9.48 9.21 -15.59
CA ALA A 44 -9.12 8.88 -14.22
C ALA A 44 -7.77 9.45 -13.77
N LEU A 45 -6.86 9.75 -14.71
CA LEU A 45 -5.54 10.31 -14.43
C LEU A 45 -5.58 11.66 -13.69
N ALA A 46 -6.70 12.41 -13.74
CA ALA A 46 -6.85 13.66 -13.01
C ALA A 46 -6.75 13.50 -11.47
N GLY A 47 -7.01 12.30 -10.94
CA GLY A 47 -6.90 11.99 -9.52
C GLY A 47 -5.50 11.56 -9.07
N PHE A 48 -4.50 11.55 -9.97
CA PHE A 48 -3.17 11.01 -9.70
C PHE A 48 -2.07 12.08 -9.87
N GLN A 49 -0.96 11.88 -9.15
CA GLN A 49 0.25 12.69 -9.34
C GLN A 49 1.22 12.03 -10.31
N ALA A 50 1.19 10.69 -10.43
CA ALA A 50 2.06 9.93 -11.29
C ALA A 50 1.32 8.76 -11.96
N LEU A 51 1.73 8.43 -13.18
CA LEU A 51 1.37 7.23 -13.91
C LEU A 51 2.65 6.43 -14.16
N ILE A 52 2.63 5.14 -13.81
CA ILE A 52 3.70 4.20 -14.09
C ILE A 52 3.18 3.18 -15.10
N LEU A 53 3.96 2.91 -16.14
CA LEU A 53 3.63 2.00 -17.24
C LEU A 53 4.64 0.84 -17.30
N PRO A 54 4.49 -0.20 -16.44
CA PRO A 54 5.36 -1.37 -16.47
C PRO A 54 5.13 -2.19 -17.75
N GLU A 55 6.10 -2.19 -18.65
CA GLU A 55 6.08 -2.86 -19.96
C GLU A 55 4.77 -2.67 -20.74
N ALA A 56 4.23 -1.45 -20.75
CA ALA A 56 3.01 -1.14 -21.47
C ALA A 56 3.27 -0.93 -22.98
N SER A 57 3.59 -2.00 -23.70
CA SER A 57 3.94 -1.92 -25.12
C SER A 57 2.76 -1.64 -26.06
N ALA A 58 1.54 -2.03 -25.68
CA ALA A 58 0.34 -1.78 -26.47
C ALA A 58 -0.56 -0.76 -25.76
N LEU A 59 -0.83 0.36 -26.44
CA LEU A 59 -1.75 1.42 -25.98
C LEU A 59 -2.63 1.88 -27.15
N SER A 60 -3.91 2.13 -26.89
CA SER A 60 -4.82 2.79 -27.82
C SER A 60 -4.45 4.27 -28.02
N ASP A 61 -4.93 4.87 -29.11
CA ASP A 61 -4.73 6.30 -29.36
C ASP A 61 -5.45 7.18 -28.32
N ALA A 62 -6.56 6.69 -27.75
CA ALA A 62 -7.27 7.36 -26.66
C ALA A 62 -6.45 7.39 -25.37
N GLU A 63 -5.83 6.26 -25.01
CA GLU A 63 -4.91 6.20 -23.86
C GLU A 63 -3.71 7.11 -24.06
N VAL A 64 -3.07 7.05 -25.24
CA VAL A 64 -1.92 7.93 -25.58
C VAL A 64 -2.29 9.40 -25.43
N THR A 65 -3.48 9.80 -25.91
CA THR A 65 -3.98 11.17 -25.79
C THR A 65 -4.18 11.56 -24.33
N ALA A 66 -4.84 10.71 -23.52
CA ALA A 66 -5.06 10.97 -22.11
C ALA A 66 -3.75 11.05 -21.30
N ILE A 67 -2.77 10.21 -21.62
CA ILE A 67 -1.45 10.22 -20.99
C ILE A 67 -0.68 11.48 -21.33
N ARG A 68 -0.70 11.92 -22.59
CA ARG A 68 -0.07 13.17 -23.02
C ARG A 68 -0.68 14.37 -22.30
N ASP A 69 -2.00 14.47 -22.28
CA ASP A 69 -2.74 15.50 -21.55
C ASP A 69 -2.36 15.54 -20.06
N PHE A 70 -2.25 14.37 -19.44
CA PHE A 70 -1.87 14.24 -18.05
C PHE A 70 -0.47 14.81 -17.77
N VAL A 71 0.52 14.45 -18.61
CA VAL A 71 1.89 14.98 -18.49
C VAL A 71 1.92 16.49 -18.77
N GLU A 72 1.26 16.97 -19.82
CA GLU A 72 1.21 18.40 -20.16
C GLU A 72 0.64 19.25 -19.01
N LYS A 73 -0.33 18.70 -18.27
CA LYS A 73 -0.97 19.36 -17.12
C LYS A 73 -0.17 19.28 -15.82
N GLY A 74 0.98 18.59 -15.78
CA GLY A 74 1.84 18.51 -14.60
C GLY A 74 2.06 17.11 -14.04
N GLY A 75 1.46 16.08 -14.65
CA GLY A 75 1.61 14.70 -14.24
C GLY A 75 3.03 14.16 -14.42
N ILE A 76 3.39 13.18 -13.59
CA ILE A 76 4.66 12.45 -13.69
C ILE A 76 4.41 11.15 -14.47
N LEU A 77 5.15 10.91 -15.56
CA LEU A 77 5.06 9.65 -16.31
C LEU A 77 6.33 8.84 -16.16
N LEU A 78 6.23 7.59 -15.72
CA LEU A 78 7.35 6.65 -15.70
C LEU A 78 7.02 5.44 -16.57
N ALA A 79 7.95 5.02 -17.42
CA ALA A 79 7.83 3.76 -18.15
C ALA A 79 9.17 3.03 -18.22
N ASP A 80 9.11 1.73 -18.43
CA ASP A 80 10.27 0.89 -18.71
C ASP A 80 10.14 0.17 -20.07
N TYR A 81 11.26 -0.39 -20.53
CA TYR A 81 11.34 -1.27 -21.69
C TYR A 81 10.88 -0.62 -23.02
N GLU A 82 9.81 -1.11 -23.66
CA GLU A 82 9.35 -0.66 -24.98
C GLU A 82 7.92 -0.09 -24.89
N PRO A 83 7.71 1.10 -24.30
CA PRO A 83 6.38 1.66 -24.08
C PRO A 83 5.73 2.10 -25.40
N ALA A 84 4.45 1.78 -25.55
CA ALA A 84 3.59 2.26 -26.65
C ALA A 84 4.16 2.03 -28.06
N THR A 85 4.85 0.91 -28.28
CA THR A 85 5.35 0.48 -29.60
C THR A 85 4.25 -0.14 -30.48
N LEU A 86 3.15 -0.57 -29.86
CA LEU A 86 2.01 -1.21 -30.49
C LEU A 86 0.72 -0.40 -30.27
N ASP A 87 -0.25 -0.54 -31.17
CA ASP A 87 -1.63 -0.05 -30.97
C ASP A 87 -2.51 -1.06 -30.20
N GLN A 88 -3.79 -0.72 -30.00
CA GLN A 88 -4.78 -1.56 -29.31
C GLN A 88 -5.06 -2.92 -29.97
N TYR A 89 -4.68 -3.09 -31.24
CA TYR A 89 -4.80 -4.33 -31.99
C TYR A 89 -3.46 -5.07 -32.09
N CYS A 90 -2.46 -4.63 -31.33
CA CYS A 90 -1.09 -5.12 -31.34
C CYS A 90 -0.37 -4.93 -32.68
N ASN A 91 -0.80 -3.97 -33.52
CA ASN A 91 -0.05 -3.59 -34.71
C ASN A 91 1.14 -2.71 -34.31
N ALA A 92 2.29 -2.95 -34.92
CA ALA A 92 3.46 -2.12 -34.71
C ALA A 92 3.23 -0.70 -35.24
N ARG A 93 3.55 0.30 -34.42
CA ARG A 93 3.53 1.70 -34.84
C ARG A 93 4.80 2.00 -35.63
N GLN A 94 4.70 2.87 -36.64
CA GLN A 94 5.88 3.36 -37.37
C GLN A 94 6.81 4.17 -36.46
N THR A 95 6.23 4.86 -35.48
CA THR A 95 6.93 5.59 -34.42
C THR A 95 6.22 5.28 -33.10
N PRO A 96 6.92 4.87 -32.04
CA PRO A 96 6.28 4.63 -30.76
C PRO A 96 5.61 5.90 -30.25
N ALA A 97 4.44 5.74 -29.62
CA ALA A 97 3.54 6.87 -29.39
C ALA A 97 3.97 7.82 -28.26
N LEU A 98 4.94 7.42 -27.43
CA LEU A 98 5.38 8.17 -26.25
C LEU A 98 6.89 8.53 -26.27
N ASP A 99 7.64 8.19 -27.33
CA ASP A 99 9.09 8.45 -27.40
C ASP A 99 9.42 9.95 -27.22
N ASP A 100 8.58 10.83 -27.75
CA ASP A 100 8.73 12.28 -27.63
C ASP A 100 8.48 12.79 -26.19
N LEU A 101 7.51 12.19 -25.47
CA LEU A 101 7.28 12.50 -24.07
C LEU A 101 8.52 12.19 -23.23
N PHE A 102 9.16 11.05 -23.47
CA PHE A 102 10.39 10.66 -22.77
C PHE A 102 11.66 11.34 -23.31
N GLY A 103 11.56 12.05 -24.44
CA GLY A 103 12.71 12.66 -25.10
C GLY A 103 13.73 11.62 -25.55
N ILE A 104 13.26 10.50 -26.10
CA ILE A 104 14.07 9.40 -26.60
C ILE A 104 13.83 9.16 -28.09
N SER A 105 14.67 8.32 -28.67
CA SER A 105 14.41 7.68 -29.96
C SER A 105 14.75 6.21 -29.81
N THR A 106 13.81 5.34 -30.15
CA THR A 106 14.02 3.90 -30.20
C THR A 106 14.24 3.45 -31.65
N ARG A 107 15.46 2.98 -31.96
CA ARG A 107 15.80 2.46 -33.30
C ARG A 107 16.48 1.11 -33.18
N ARG A 108 15.90 0.08 -33.82
CA ARG A 108 16.44 -1.29 -33.82
C ARG A 108 16.67 -1.81 -32.39
N PHE A 109 15.65 -1.66 -31.54
CA PHE A 109 15.72 -2.09 -30.16
C PHE A 109 16.10 -3.57 -30.07
N SER A 110 17.05 -3.87 -29.19
CA SER A 110 17.42 -5.24 -28.83
C SER A 110 18.05 -5.27 -27.46
N LEU A 111 17.77 -6.31 -26.68
CA LEU A 111 18.38 -6.45 -25.37
C LEU A 111 19.86 -6.83 -25.48
N GLY A 112 20.70 -6.18 -24.67
CA GLY A 112 22.10 -6.52 -24.50
C GLY A 112 22.44 -6.78 -23.04
N LYS A 113 23.44 -7.63 -22.80
CA LYS A 113 23.96 -7.91 -21.46
C LYS A 113 24.75 -6.71 -20.96
N VAL A 114 24.36 -6.17 -19.80
CA VAL A 114 25.05 -5.05 -19.15
C VAL A 114 26.29 -5.58 -18.44
N SER A 115 27.44 -4.94 -18.69
CA SER A 115 28.71 -5.24 -17.98
C SER A 115 28.98 -4.27 -16.83
N ALA A 116 28.44 -3.04 -16.90
CA ALA A 116 28.52 -2.05 -15.84
C ALA A 116 27.29 -1.12 -15.88
N SER A 117 26.85 -0.65 -14.72
CA SER A 117 25.76 0.31 -14.55
C SER A 117 26.20 1.41 -13.59
N SER A 118 25.75 2.64 -13.85
CA SER A 118 25.95 3.79 -12.96
C SER A 118 24.80 3.99 -11.96
N VAL A 119 23.80 3.10 -11.94
CA VAL A 119 22.70 3.15 -10.97
C VAL A 119 23.17 2.48 -9.67
N PRO A 120 23.26 3.22 -8.54
CA PRO A 120 23.73 2.65 -7.28
C PRO A 120 22.77 1.59 -6.73
N GLY A 121 23.30 0.51 -6.17
CA GLY A 121 22.50 -0.45 -5.39
C GLY A 121 21.57 -1.37 -6.19
N ILE A 122 21.58 -1.29 -7.53
CA ILE A 122 20.76 -2.13 -8.42
C ILE A 122 21.66 -2.96 -9.33
N ASN A 123 21.46 -4.27 -9.35
CA ASN A 123 22.06 -5.14 -10.36
C ASN A 123 21.17 -5.19 -11.60
N ILE A 124 21.63 -4.55 -12.68
CA ILE A 124 20.92 -4.52 -13.96
C ILE A 124 21.62 -5.48 -14.91
N SER A 125 20.95 -6.58 -15.25
CA SER A 125 21.53 -7.65 -16.06
C SER A 125 21.43 -7.39 -17.58
N GLN A 126 20.41 -6.64 -17.99
CA GLN A 126 20.10 -6.34 -19.38
C GLN A 126 19.57 -4.91 -19.54
N ALA A 127 19.88 -4.30 -20.68
CA ALA A 127 19.33 -3.02 -21.09
C ALA A 127 19.16 -2.98 -22.62
N GLY A 128 18.31 -2.08 -23.10
CA GLY A 128 18.00 -1.92 -24.52
C GLY A 128 19.09 -1.20 -25.30
N LYS A 129 19.62 -1.84 -26.34
CA LYS A 129 20.41 -1.19 -27.38
C LYS A 129 19.50 -0.40 -28.31
N GLY A 130 20.03 0.65 -28.94
CA GLY A 130 19.27 1.44 -29.91
C GLY A 130 18.37 2.51 -29.29
N ILE A 131 18.47 2.72 -27.99
CA ILE A 131 17.90 3.87 -27.29
C ILE A 131 18.92 5.01 -27.30
N THR A 132 18.48 6.18 -27.76
CA THR A 132 19.25 7.43 -27.68
C THR A 132 18.40 8.51 -27.03
N ALA A 133 18.99 9.29 -26.13
CA ALA A 133 18.40 10.53 -25.67
C ALA A 133 18.36 11.55 -26.82
N THR A 134 17.19 12.16 -27.04
CA THR A 134 16.98 13.24 -28.01
C THR A 134 16.81 14.57 -27.27
N ALA A 135 15.64 14.81 -26.69
CA ALA A 135 15.36 15.94 -25.80
C ALA A 135 15.53 15.59 -24.31
N GLY A 136 15.50 14.30 -23.98
CA GLY A 136 15.69 13.80 -22.63
C GLY A 136 17.15 13.86 -22.19
N THR A 137 17.37 13.86 -20.88
CA THR A 137 18.69 13.85 -20.26
C THR A 137 18.95 12.47 -19.66
N ALA A 138 20.02 11.80 -20.13
CA ALA A 138 20.46 10.55 -19.52
C ALA A 138 21.12 10.84 -18.17
N VAL A 139 20.43 10.49 -17.07
CA VAL A 139 20.91 10.69 -15.69
C VAL A 139 21.68 9.48 -15.17
N HIS A 140 21.46 8.30 -15.77
CA HIS A 140 22.29 7.12 -15.60
C HIS A 140 22.58 6.47 -16.94
N LYS A 141 23.72 5.79 -17.02
CA LYS A 141 24.22 5.02 -18.16
C LYS A 141 24.53 3.57 -17.78
N ALA A 142 24.57 2.72 -18.79
CA ALA A 142 25.08 1.36 -18.74
C ALA A 142 26.16 1.14 -19.82
N THR A 143 27.02 0.15 -19.61
CA THR A 143 27.98 -0.33 -20.60
C THR A 143 27.53 -1.68 -21.14
N ILE A 144 27.46 -1.81 -22.47
CA ILE A 144 27.23 -3.07 -23.18
C ILE A 144 28.24 -3.17 -24.31
N ASN A 145 29.02 -4.25 -24.38
CA ASN A 145 30.07 -4.46 -25.39
C ASN A 145 31.00 -3.23 -25.53
N ASP A 146 31.48 -2.70 -24.40
CA ASP A 146 32.35 -1.52 -24.31
C ASP A 146 31.75 -0.21 -24.87
N GLN A 147 30.43 -0.17 -25.11
CA GLN A 147 29.71 1.03 -25.50
C GLN A 147 28.81 1.51 -24.37
N GLU A 148 28.92 2.80 -24.04
CA GLU A 148 27.98 3.46 -23.15
C GLU A 148 26.64 3.72 -23.85
N LEU A 149 25.55 3.51 -23.12
CA LEU A 149 24.21 3.87 -23.55
C LEU A 149 23.39 4.46 -22.39
N PRO A 150 22.38 5.30 -22.68
CA PRO A 150 21.45 5.80 -21.69
C PRO A 150 20.69 4.67 -20.98
N LEU A 151 20.65 4.71 -19.66
CA LEU A 151 19.97 3.70 -18.84
C LEU A 151 18.73 4.25 -18.13
N VAL A 152 18.83 5.46 -17.59
CA VAL A 152 17.70 6.22 -17.03
C VAL A 152 17.70 7.58 -17.68
N ILE A 153 16.59 7.95 -18.30
CA ILE A 153 16.43 9.21 -19.03
C ILE A 153 15.29 9.99 -18.39
N THR A 154 15.52 11.25 -18.06
CA THR A 154 14.48 12.15 -17.57
C THR A 154 14.21 13.25 -18.59
N HIS A 155 12.98 13.72 -18.67
CA HIS A 155 12.60 14.79 -19.58
C HIS A 155 11.49 15.64 -18.97
N GLN A 156 11.56 16.96 -19.17
CA GLN A 156 10.48 17.88 -18.82
C GLN A 156 9.62 18.05 -20.07
N PHE A 157 8.33 17.73 -19.98
CA PHE A 157 7.39 17.85 -21.10
C PHE A 157 6.16 18.61 -20.65
N GLY A 158 5.89 19.77 -21.27
CA GLY A 158 4.88 20.70 -20.78
C GLY A 158 5.16 21.10 -19.33
N ARG A 159 4.14 21.00 -18.46
CA ARG A 159 4.30 21.26 -17.01
C ARG A 159 4.73 20.03 -16.21
N GLY A 160 4.65 18.85 -16.80
CA GLY A 160 4.97 17.58 -16.16
C GLY A 160 6.37 17.09 -16.49
N ARG A 161 6.68 15.91 -15.98
CA ARG A 161 8.02 15.32 -16.10
C ARG A 161 7.90 13.84 -16.35
N THR A 162 8.86 13.30 -17.08
CA THR A 162 8.87 11.91 -17.48
C THR A 162 10.18 11.24 -17.11
N ALA A 163 10.14 9.95 -16.80
CA ALA A 163 11.30 9.11 -16.60
C ALA A 163 11.16 7.81 -17.41
N TYR A 164 12.19 7.48 -18.20
CA TYR A 164 12.26 6.24 -18.94
C TYR A 164 13.37 5.36 -18.36
N LEU A 165 13.04 4.10 -18.05
CA LEU A 165 13.97 3.08 -17.61
C LEU A 165 14.29 2.15 -18.79
N ASN A 166 15.52 2.19 -19.28
CA ASN A 166 15.99 1.31 -20.36
C ASN A 166 16.34 -0.11 -19.87
N PHE A 167 15.64 -0.58 -18.83
CA PHE A 167 15.78 -1.89 -18.22
C PHE A 167 14.49 -2.22 -17.47
N VAL A 168 14.24 -3.50 -17.24
CA VAL A 168 13.08 -3.97 -16.48
C VAL A 168 13.48 -4.15 -15.02
N PRO A 169 12.80 -3.51 -14.04
CA PRO A 169 13.12 -3.69 -12.63
C PRO A 169 12.78 -5.10 -12.11
N GLU A 170 13.72 -5.71 -11.39
CA GLU A 170 13.56 -7.05 -10.81
C GLU A 170 13.26 -7.01 -9.30
N TYR A 171 12.85 -5.85 -8.77
CA TYR A 171 12.66 -5.64 -7.33
C TYR A 171 11.75 -6.68 -6.66
N ASN A 172 10.71 -7.17 -7.36
CA ASN A 172 9.84 -8.23 -6.82
C ASN A 172 10.61 -9.48 -6.38
N VAL A 173 11.68 -9.86 -7.09
CA VAL A 173 12.48 -11.05 -6.78
C VAL A 173 13.71 -10.73 -5.92
N THR A 174 14.30 -9.54 -6.05
CA THR A 174 15.54 -9.14 -5.35
C THR A 174 15.30 -8.49 -3.99
N ARG A 175 14.11 -7.91 -3.76
CA ARG A 175 13.73 -7.24 -2.51
C ARG A 175 13.97 -8.08 -1.28
N ASN A 176 13.52 -9.34 -1.30
CA ASN A 176 13.60 -10.20 -0.12
C ASN A 176 15.00 -10.79 0.07
N SER A 177 15.87 -10.83 -0.94
CA SER A 177 17.26 -11.27 -0.76
C SER A 177 18.21 -10.13 -0.36
N GLY A 178 17.72 -8.89 -0.30
CA GLY A 178 18.53 -7.70 -0.07
C GLY A 178 19.51 -7.40 -1.21
N GLN A 179 19.32 -8.03 -2.38
CA GLN A 179 20.21 -7.88 -3.55
C GLN A 179 19.95 -6.58 -4.33
N ASP A 180 18.82 -5.93 -4.07
CA ASP A 180 18.47 -4.63 -4.63
C ASP A 180 18.08 -3.69 -3.49
N GLN A 181 18.98 -2.75 -3.22
CA GLN A 181 18.83 -1.68 -2.22
C GLN A 181 18.85 -0.31 -2.88
N GLY A 182 18.67 -0.26 -4.21
CA GLY A 182 18.77 0.99 -4.97
C GLY A 182 17.50 1.33 -5.73
N PHE A 183 16.62 0.36 -5.99
CA PHE A 183 15.41 0.62 -6.77
C PHE A 183 14.40 1.54 -6.07
N PRO A 184 14.09 1.39 -4.78
CA PRO A 184 13.28 2.36 -4.05
C PRO A 184 13.86 3.78 -4.08
N GLU A 185 15.18 3.92 -3.92
CA GLU A 185 15.89 5.20 -3.92
C GLU A 185 15.84 5.86 -5.31
N LEU A 186 16.06 5.07 -6.36
CA LEU A 186 15.88 5.51 -7.75
C LEU A 186 14.44 5.97 -7.97
N LEU A 187 13.46 5.16 -7.59
CA LEU A 187 12.04 5.49 -7.78
C LEU A 187 11.65 6.75 -7.01
N GLN A 188 12.10 6.93 -5.77
CA GLN A 188 11.88 8.14 -4.98
C GLN A 188 12.53 9.37 -5.65
N SER A 189 13.72 9.23 -6.24
CA SER A 189 14.38 10.33 -6.96
C SER A 189 13.64 10.74 -8.25
N LEU A 190 13.03 9.76 -8.93
CA LEU A 190 12.31 9.94 -10.19
C LEU A 190 10.88 10.41 -9.98
N LEU A 191 10.24 10.06 -8.86
CA LEU A 191 8.87 10.47 -8.53
C LEU A 191 8.84 11.73 -7.66
N GLN A 192 9.72 11.86 -6.67
CA GLN A 192 9.76 12.99 -5.71
C GLN A 192 8.42 13.24 -5.01
N LEU A 193 7.63 12.17 -4.83
CA LEU A 193 6.36 12.24 -4.14
C LEU A 193 6.58 12.19 -2.63
N LYS A 194 5.67 12.82 -1.88
CA LYS A 194 5.68 12.78 -0.42
C LYS A 194 5.05 11.46 0.03
N PRO A 195 5.74 10.65 0.85
CA PRO A 195 5.16 9.43 1.37
C PRO A 195 4.09 9.72 2.41
N LEU A 196 3.10 8.84 2.50
CA LEU A 196 2.08 8.86 3.55
C LEU A 196 2.69 8.44 4.90
N THR A 197 3.67 7.55 4.84
CA THR A 197 4.40 7.01 5.99
C THR A 197 5.87 6.79 5.63
N ALA A 198 6.76 7.02 6.58
CA ALA A 198 8.18 6.71 6.45
C ALA A 198 8.66 5.97 7.70
N VAL A 199 9.43 4.91 7.50
CA VAL A 199 10.01 4.10 8.58
C VAL A 199 11.52 4.27 8.57
N ALA A 200 12.10 4.61 9.72
CA ALA A 200 13.53 4.77 9.93
C ALA A 200 14.01 3.90 11.10
N GLY A 201 15.32 3.65 11.16
CA GLY A 201 15.91 2.80 12.20
C GLY A 201 15.61 1.31 12.03
N TRP A 202 15.18 0.89 10.84
CA TRP A 202 14.86 -0.49 10.51
C TRP A 202 15.57 -0.90 9.21
N ALA A 203 16.27 -2.04 9.24
CA ALA A 203 17.19 -2.40 8.15
C ALA A 203 16.51 -3.05 6.94
N ASN A 204 15.37 -3.72 7.14
CA ASN A 204 14.71 -4.49 6.09
C ASN A 204 13.57 -3.69 5.44
N PRO A 205 13.15 -4.03 4.22
CA PRO A 205 11.95 -3.44 3.63
C PRO A 205 10.71 -3.61 4.54
N VAL A 206 9.99 -2.53 4.78
CA VAL A 206 8.71 -2.53 5.50
C VAL A 206 7.64 -2.23 4.48
N GLN A 207 6.77 -3.21 4.21
CA GLN A 207 5.62 -2.99 3.35
C GLN A 207 4.66 -2.05 4.08
N GLN A 208 4.38 -0.89 3.48
CA GLN A 208 3.51 0.12 4.07
C GLN A 208 2.23 0.24 3.23
N SER A 209 1.09 0.32 3.90
CA SER A 209 -0.19 0.59 3.27
C SER A 209 -0.96 1.65 4.05
N ALA A 210 -1.74 2.45 3.34
CA ALA A 210 -2.59 3.46 3.93
C ALA A 210 -4.04 3.25 3.47
N PHE A 211 -4.97 3.41 4.40
CA PHE A 211 -6.40 3.35 4.15
C PHE A 211 -7.09 4.51 4.85
N VAL A 212 -8.15 5.05 4.25
CA VAL A 212 -8.95 6.13 4.83
C VAL A 212 -10.35 5.62 5.06
N ASN A 213 -10.86 5.80 6.28
CA ASN A 213 -12.26 5.54 6.61
C ASN A 213 -12.87 6.77 7.28
N GLY A 214 -13.83 7.40 6.60
CA GLY A 214 -14.31 8.72 7.00
C GLY A 214 -13.16 9.73 7.09
N GLN A 215 -12.91 10.25 8.28
CA GLN A 215 -11.84 11.22 8.55
C GLN A 215 -10.57 10.58 9.17
N THR A 216 -10.58 9.28 9.37
CA THR A 216 -9.50 8.55 10.04
C THR A 216 -8.57 7.91 9.01
N TYR A 217 -7.27 8.09 9.21
CA TYR A 217 -6.24 7.39 8.43
C TYR A 217 -5.75 6.16 9.19
N TYR A 218 -5.62 5.05 8.49
CA TYR A 218 -5.02 3.82 9.00
C TYR A 218 -3.75 3.53 8.23
N PHE A 219 -2.72 3.09 8.95
CA PHE A 219 -1.43 2.74 8.37
C PHE A 219 -1.04 1.33 8.80
N GLY A 220 -0.98 0.42 7.83
CA GLY A 220 -0.45 -0.92 8.01
C GLY A 220 1.05 -0.93 7.74
N LEU A 221 1.83 -1.44 8.68
CA LEU A 221 3.29 -1.59 8.54
C LEU A 221 3.62 -3.06 8.72
N LEU A 222 4.07 -3.73 7.66
CA LEU A 222 4.45 -5.14 7.68
C LEU A 222 5.95 -5.26 7.37
N PRO A 223 6.81 -5.39 8.40
CA PRO A 223 8.23 -5.62 8.19
C PRO A 223 8.45 -6.97 7.52
N GLN A 224 9.14 -6.98 6.39
CA GLN A 224 9.29 -8.19 5.59
C GLN A 224 10.54 -8.96 6.03
N PRO A 225 10.43 -10.29 6.21
CA PRO A 225 11.59 -11.09 6.53
C PRO A 225 12.46 -11.30 5.28
N LEU A 226 13.77 -11.08 5.40
CA LEU A 226 14.70 -11.37 4.31
C LEU A 226 14.94 -12.89 4.14
N LEU A 227 15.11 -13.31 2.89
CA LEU A 227 15.54 -14.62 2.43
C LEU A 227 17.07 -14.80 2.55
N PRO A 228 17.57 -16.05 2.53
CA PRO A 228 16.82 -17.30 2.51
C PRO A 228 16.37 -17.75 3.92
N ASN A 229 15.34 -18.60 3.99
CA ASN A 229 14.90 -19.37 5.18
C ASN A 229 13.83 -18.75 6.10
N TRP A 230 13.19 -17.62 5.77
CA TRP A 230 12.08 -17.13 6.60
C TRP A 230 10.92 -18.13 6.72
N GLN A 231 10.63 -18.87 5.64
CA GLN A 231 9.57 -19.89 5.59
C GLN A 231 9.80 -21.04 6.58
N ASN A 232 11.06 -21.28 6.99
CA ASN A 232 11.44 -22.32 7.93
C ASN A 232 11.60 -21.80 9.36
N ARG A 233 11.43 -20.49 9.59
CA ARG A 233 11.53 -19.90 10.93
C ARG A 233 10.21 -20.05 11.66
N LYS A 234 10.28 -20.40 12.95
CA LYS A 234 9.11 -20.39 13.81
C LYS A 234 8.74 -18.96 14.17
N ARG A 235 7.46 -18.72 14.51
CA ARG A 235 6.97 -17.42 14.97
C ARG A 235 7.80 -16.85 16.13
N GLU A 236 8.21 -17.71 17.06
CA GLU A 236 9.04 -17.35 18.22
C GLU A 236 10.40 -16.76 17.81
N ASP A 237 11.01 -17.27 16.74
CA ASP A 237 12.28 -16.77 16.23
C ASP A 237 12.14 -15.39 15.59
N LEU A 238 11.01 -15.16 14.89
CA LEU A 238 10.69 -13.85 14.32
C LEU A 238 10.41 -12.82 15.41
N GLN A 239 9.72 -13.22 16.49
CA GLN A 239 9.47 -12.35 17.65
C GLN A 239 10.74 -11.91 18.37
N LYS A 240 11.79 -12.74 18.41
CA LYS A 240 13.11 -12.35 18.95
C LYS A 240 13.79 -11.25 18.13
N ALA A 241 13.41 -11.10 16.86
CA ALA A 241 13.90 -10.03 15.98
C ALA A 241 13.09 -8.73 16.14
N ALA A 242 12.26 -8.61 17.18
CA ALA A 242 11.59 -7.37 17.51
C ALA A 242 12.60 -6.24 17.76
N ALA A 243 12.44 -5.11 17.09
CA ALA A 243 13.24 -3.92 17.33
C ALA A 243 12.39 -2.65 17.22
N ALA A 244 12.84 -1.59 17.86
CA ALA A 244 12.17 -0.29 17.78
C ALA A 244 12.49 0.37 16.44
N ALA A 245 11.48 0.94 15.79
CA ALA A 245 11.62 1.76 14.59
C ALA A 245 10.90 3.10 14.80
N ASP A 246 11.43 4.14 14.16
CA ASP A 246 10.83 5.46 14.15
C ASP A 246 9.91 5.57 12.93
N VAL A 247 8.65 5.90 13.16
CA VAL A 247 7.63 6.05 12.12
C VAL A 247 7.22 7.51 12.05
N LYS A 248 7.23 8.07 10.83
CA LYS A 248 6.75 9.41 10.53
C LYS A 248 5.56 9.34 9.58
N LEU A 249 4.51 10.08 9.89
CA LEU A 249 3.28 10.19 9.11
C LEU A 249 3.27 11.51 8.34
N PHE A 250 2.45 11.58 7.28
CA PHE A 250 2.34 12.77 6.44
C PHE A 250 1.77 14.00 7.16
N GLN A 251 1.06 13.81 8.28
CA GLN A 251 0.50 14.89 9.09
C GLN A 251 0.39 14.50 10.57
N ALA A 252 0.19 15.49 11.43
CA ALA A 252 -0.09 15.28 12.85
C ALA A 252 -1.59 15.01 13.10
N GLY A 253 -1.89 14.28 14.16
CA GLY A 253 -3.25 13.93 14.59
C GLY A 253 -3.19 13.07 15.84
N HIS A 254 -4.33 12.57 16.30
CA HIS A 254 -4.40 11.71 17.48
C HIS A 254 -4.05 10.28 17.08
N LEU A 255 -2.83 9.86 17.42
CA LEU A 255 -2.25 8.62 16.94
C LEU A 255 -2.46 7.47 17.93
N TYR A 256 -2.84 6.30 17.42
CA TYR A 256 -3.09 5.10 18.21
C TYR A 256 -2.36 3.89 17.62
N ASP A 257 -1.81 3.03 18.47
CA ASP A 257 -1.46 1.65 18.12
C ASP A 257 -2.73 0.80 18.27
N VAL A 258 -3.36 0.47 17.15
CA VAL A 258 -4.67 -0.20 17.10
C VAL A 258 -4.59 -1.60 17.71
N ARG A 259 -3.47 -2.28 17.51
CA ARG A 259 -3.28 -3.65 17.97
C ARG A 259 -3.06 -3.71 19.48
N LYS A 260 -2.43 -2.70 20.06
CA LYS A 260 -2.25 -2.58 21.51
C LYS A 260 -3.39 -1.84 22.20
N GLY A 261 -4.18 -1.05 21.47
CA GLY A 261 -5.17 -0.14 22.05
C GLY A 261 -4.52 0.99 22.84
N GLU A 262 -3.39 1.51 22.34
CA GLU A 262 -2.57 2.51 23.05
C GLU A 262 -2.64 3.86 22.33
N TYR A 263 -2.89 4.93 23.08
CA TYR A 263 -2.82 6.31 22.57
C TYR A 263 -1.37 6.81 22.64
N LEU A 264 -0.83 7.22 21.49
CA LEU A 264 0.56 7.66 21.31
C LEU A 264 0.71 9.19 21.33
N GLY A 265 -0.39 9.92 21.56
CA GLY A 265 -0.41 11.38 21.62
C GLY A 265 -0.88 12.05 20.33
N GLN A 266 -0.96 13.38 20.39
CA GLN A 266 -1.23 14.21 19.21
C GLN A 266 0.09 14.50 18.51
N THR A 267 0.41 13.72 17.48
CA THR A 267 1.75 13.70 16.87
C THR A 267 1.66 13.25 15.41
N SER A 268 2.71 13.54 14.64
CA SER A 268 2.94 12.96 13.31
C SER A 268 4.02 11.88 13.33
N GLN A 269 4.51 11.52 14.51
CA GLN A 269 5.64 10.60 14.66
C GLN A 269 5.55 9.78 15.94
N CYS A 270 5.98 8.53 15.88
CA CYS A 270 6.04 7.64 17.02
C CYS A 270 7.19 6.65 16.89
N ARG A 271 7.59 6.07 18.02
CA ARG A 271 8.54 4.96 18.07
C ARG A 271 7.78 3.70 18.46
N ILE A 272 7.76 2.70 17.58
CA ILE A 272 7.04 1.44 17.80
C ILE A 272 7.95 0.23 17.66
N SER A 273 7.58 -0.88 18.28
CA SER A 273 8.25 -2.15 18.08
C SER A 273 7.70 -2.83 16.82
N LEU A 274 8.58 -3.11 15.87
CA LEU A 274 8.30 -3.85 14.66
C LEU A 274 8.85 -5.27 14.78
N VAL A 275 8.14 -6.23 14.21
CA VAL A 275 8.52 -7.65 14.20
C VAL A 275 8.38 -8.18 12.78
N PRO A 276 9.39 -8.86 12.20
CA PRO A 276 9.27 -9.44 10.87
C PRO A 276 8.06 -10.37 10.76
N GLY A 277 7.19 -10.13 9.78
CA GLY A 277 5.98 -10.91 9.55
C GLY A 277 4.81 -10.62 10.50
N ASP A 278 4.95 -9.71 11.47
CA ASP A 278 3.83 -9.23 12.29
C ASP A 278 3.51 -7.78 11.91
N ALA A 279 2.30 -7.56 11.41
CA ALA A 279 1.86 -6.24 10.99
C ALA A 279 1.58 -5.35 12.22
N ALA A 280 2.18 -4.17 12.26
CA ALA A 280 1.69 -3.07 13.09
C ALA A 280 0.54 -2.35 12.36
N LEU A 281 -0.41 -1.82 13.13
CA LEU A 281 -1.53 -1.04 12.60
C LEU A 281 -1.68 0.22 13.43
N LEU A 282 -1.48 1.37 12.79
CA LEU A 282 -1.66 2.68 13.40
C LEU A 282 -2.95 3.32 12.90
N ALA A 283 -3.63 4.06 13.76
CA ALA A 283 -4.77 4.90 13.39
C ALA A 283 -4.50 6.35 13.79
N LEU A 284 -4.72 7.27 12.85
CA LEU A 284 -4.58 8.71 13.03
C LEU A 284 -5.97 9.35 12.93
N LEU A 285 -6.52 9.69 14.09
CA LEU A 285 -7.86 10.26 14.23
C LEU A 285 -7.78 11.80 14.29
N PRO A 286 -8.85 12.51 13.87
CA PRO A 286 -8.92 13.97 13.98
C PRO A 286 -9.15 14.47 15.43
N TYR A 287 -9.50 13.58 16.36
CA TYR A 287 -9.74 13.89 17.78
C TYR A 287 -9.26 12.73 18.67
N GLN A 288 -9.07 13.00 19.96
CA GLN A 288 -8.79 11.96 20.94
C GLN A 288 -10.10 11.30 21.38
N VAL A 289 -10.19 9.97 21.29
CA VAL A 289 -11.20 9.18 22.00
C VAL A 289 -10.85 9.17 23.49
N THR A 290 -11.79 9.61 24.33
CA THR A 290 -11.62 9.74 25.78
C THR A 290 -12.39 8.69 26.57
N GLY A 291 -13.37 8.05 25.95
CA GLY A 291 -14.23 7.08 26.63
C GLY A 291 -15.18 6.36 25.69
N LEU A 292 -15.87 5.37 26.24
CA LEU A 292 -16.98 4.67 25.62
C LEU A 292 -18.05 4.50 26.71
N SER A 293 -19.26 4.95 26.45
CA SER A 293 -20.40 4.65 27.32
C SER A 293 -21.15 3.43 26.79
N LEU A 294 -21.58 2.55 27.70
CA LEU A 294 -22.40 1.39 27.39
C LEU A 294 -23.59 1.33 28.34
N THR A 295 -24.79 1.38 27.77
CA THR A 295 -26.06 1.24 28.48
C THR A 295 -26.62 -0.16 28.21
N ALA A 296 -27.01 -0.85 29.28
CA ALA A 296 -27.53 -2.20 29.27
C ALA A 296 -28.52 -2.36 30.43
N PRO A 297 -29.55 -3.23 30.32
CA PRO A 297 -30.31 -3.64 31.48
C PRO A 297 -29.42 -4.42 32.46
N GLU A 298 -29.83 -4.51 33.72
CA GLU A 298 -29.09 -5.29 34.74
C GLU A 298 -29.49 -6.77 34.74
N GLN A 299 -30.67 -7.09 34.21
CA GLN A 299 -31.27 -8.42 34.21
C GLN A 299 -31.92 -8.71 32.86
N ALA A 300 -32.00 -9.99 32.50
CA ALA A 300 -32.69 -10.48 31.31
C ALA A 300 -33.25 -11.89 31.57
N ARG A 301 -34.18 -12.33 30.73
CA ARG A 301 -34.73 -13.69 30.76
C ARG A 301 -34.29 -14.52 29.54
N PRO A 302 -34.17 -15.85 29.66
CA PRO A 302 -33.99 -16.71 28.50
C PRO A 302 -35.09 -16.48 27.44
N GLY A 303 -34.70 -16.38 26.18
CA GLY A 303 -35.59 -16.05 25.06
C GLY A 303 -35.81 -14.55 24.83
N GLU A 304 -35.31 -13.67 25.70
CA GLU A 304 -35.42 -12.21 25.56
C GLU A 304 -34.35 -11.66 24.61
N VAL A 305 -34.73 -10.65 23.81
CA VAL A 305 -33.77 -9.85 23.04
C VAL A 305 -33.45 -8.57 23.80
N VAL A 306 -32.23 -8.49 24.33
CA VAL A 306 -31.75 -7.31 25.03
C VAL A 306 -31.10 -6.34 24.06
N THR A 307 -31.56 -5.08 24.07
CA THR A 307 -30.89 -3.99 23.35
C THR A 307 -29.90 -3.27 24.26
N LEU A 308 -28.70 -3.02 23.72
CA LEU A 308 -27.62 -2.28 24.34
C LEU A 308 -27.30 -1.06 23.49
N SER A 309 -27.01 0.08 24.12
CA SER A 309 -26.59 1.28 23.40
C SER A 309 -25.17 1.67 23.79
N ALA A 310 -24.29 1.78 22.79
CA ALA A 310 -22.92 2.22 22.95
C ALA A 310 -22.70 3.58 22.27
N ALA A 311 -21.90 4.45 22.91
CA ALA A 311 -21.51 5.72 22.32
C ALA A 311 -20.05 6.04 22.65
N VAL A 312 -19.27 6.34 21.61
CA VAL A 312 -17.90 6.82 21.72
C VAL A 312 -17.90 8.25 22.27
N GLN A 313 -16.95 8.55 23.13
CA GLN A 313 -16.73 9.89 23.67
C GLN A 313 -15.41 10.44 23.14
N ALA A 314 -15.42 11.66 22.63
CA ALA A 314 -14.27 12.32 22.03
C ALA A 314 -14.00 13.68 22.69
N ALA A 315 -12.72 14.06 22.72
CA ALA A 315 -12.31 15.38 23.18
C ALA A 315 -12.59 16.43 22.08
N ALA A 316 -13.38 17.45 22.42
CA ALA A 316 -13.56 18.67 21.62
C ALA A 316 -14.10 18.47 20.18
N ALA A 317 -14.69 17.33 19.87
CA ALA A 317 -15.34 17.04 18.59
C ALA A 317 -16.47 16.02 18.76
N GLU A 318 -17.46 16.06 17.87
CA GLU A 318 -18.40 14.94 17.73
C GLU A 318 -17.66 13.74 17.12
N PRO A 319 -17.83 12.53 17.66
CA PRO A 319 -17.28 11.33 17.05
C PRO A 319 -17.76 11.22 15.60
N ALA A 320 -16.87 10.80 14.70
CA ALA A 320 -17.12 10.50 13.30
C ALA A 320 -17.34 8.99 13.13
N HIS A 321 -16.77 8.40 12.08
CA HIS A 321 -16.84 6.97 11.81
C HIS A 321 -16.03 6.16 12.84
N HIS A 322 -16.64 5.12 13.40
CA HIS A 322 -15.99 4.16 14.30
C HIS A 322 -16.40 2.72 13.97
N VAL A 323 -15.56 1.76 14.37
CA VAL A 323 -15.88 0.33 14.36
C VAL A 323 -15.94 -0.16 15.79
N LEU A 324 -17.11 -0.63 16.23
CA LEU A 324 -17.33 -1.14 17.57
C LEU A 324 -17.43 -2.67 17.54
N LEU A 325 -16.63 -3.31 18.39
CA LEU A 325 -16.62 -4.76 18.58
C LEU A 325 -17.31 -5.08 19.91
N LEU A 326 -18.40 -5.83 19.86
CA LEU A 326 -19.05 -6.42 21.03
C LEU A 326 -18.56 -7.86 21.22
N THR A 327 -18.07 -8.16 22.42
CA THR A 327 -17.76 -9.52 22.88
C THR A 327 -18.56 -9.83 24.12
N VAL A 328 -18.96 -11.10 24.26
CA VAL A 328 -19.73 -11.56 25.42
C VAL A 328 -19.00 -12.72 26.08
N ARG A 329 -18.86 -12.67 27.40
CA ARG A 329 -18.35 -13.76 28.23
C ARG A 329 -19.51 -14.36 29.02
N ARG A 330 -19.67 -15.67 28.88
CA ARG A 330 -20.72 -16.46 29.52
C ARG A 330 -20.44 -16.67 31.03
N PRO A 331 -21.41 -17.16 31.82
CA PRO A 331 -21.22 -17.45 33.24
C PRO A 331 -20.11 -18.47 33.53
N ASP A 332 -19.86 -19.40 32.59
CA ASP A 332 -18.76 -20.37 32.67
C ASP A 332 -17.36 -19.76 32.43
N GLY A 333 -17.31 -18.47 32.12
CA GLY A 333 -16.07 -17.75 31.86
C GLY A 333 -15.53 -17.90 30.44
N GLN A 334 -16.20 -18.61 29.53
CA GLN A 334 -15.82 -18.69 28.12
C GLN A 334 -16.46 -17.56 27.30
N TYR A 335 -15.86 -17.23 26.16
CA TYR A 335 -16.44 -16.28 25.22
C TYR A 335 -17.57 -16.94 24.41
N SER A 336 -18.70 -16.26 24.27
CA SER A 336 -19.73 -16.61 23.30
C SER A 336 -19.34 -16.04 21.94
N LEU A 337 -19.03 -16.92 20.99
CA LEU A 337 -18.80 -16.52 19.60
C LEU A 337 -20.11 -16.16 18.90
N ASP A 338 -21.22 -16.78 19.31
CA ASP A 338 -22.56 -16.57 18.73
C ASP A 338 -23.09 -15.15 19.00
N TYR A 339 -22.66 -14.55 20.11
CA TYR A 339 -23.02 -13.17 20.46
C TYR A 339 -21.97 -12.13 20.09
N ARG A 340 -20.90 -12.52 19.40
CA ARG A 340 -19.90 -11.56 18.94
C ARG A 340 -20.44 -10.75 17.77
N GLN A 341 -20.38 -9.41 17.87
CA GLN A 341 -20.85 -8.51 16.82
C GLN A 341 -19.78 -7.47 16.49
N ILE A 342 -19.67 -7.12 15.21
CA ILE A 342 -18.83 -6.01 14.73
C ILE A 342 -19.75 -5.08 13.96
N VAL A 343 -19.78 -3.82 14.36
CA VAL A 343 -20.60 -2.80 13.71
C VAL A 343 -19.73 -1.63 13.28
N SER A 344 -19.94 -1.19 12.06
CA SER A 344 -19.36 0.03 11.50
C SER A 344 -20.41 1.12 11.64
N VAL A 345 -20.12 2.18 12.39
CA VAL A 345 -21.10 3.21 12.72
C VAL A 345 -20.58 4.61 12.42
N ASP A 346 -21.47 5.40 11.83
CA ASP A 346 -21.29 6.84 11.75
C ASP A 346 -21.66 7.47 13.09
N GLN A 347 -20.97 8.56 13.43
CA GLN A 347 -21.18 9.31 14.67
C GLN A 347 -20.82 8.57 15.97
N GLY A 348 -20.10 7.45 15.88
CA GLY A 348 -19.62 6.70 17.04
C GLY A 348 -20.71 6.12 17.94
N ARG A 349 -21.94 5.92 17.44
CA ARG A 349 -23.07 5.38 18.22
C ARG A 349 -23.61 4.11 17.58
N ALA A 350 -23.87 3.09 18.40
CA ALA A 350 -24.42 1.82 17.94
C ALA A 350 -25.41 1.25 18.94
N ASP A 351 -26.48 0.65 18.42
CA ASP A 351 -27.32 -0.27 19.19
C ASP A 351 -26.95 -1.71 18.83
N PHE A 352 -26.82 -2.56 19.85
CA PHE A 352 -26.57 -3.99 19.70
C PHE A 352 -27.75 -4.77 20.26
N ASN A 353 -28.13 -5.84 19.58
CA ASN A 353 -29.18 -6.73 20.06
C ASN A 353 -28.58 -8.08 20.47
N LEU A 354 -28.78 -8.48 21.72
CA LEU A 354 -28.39 -9.77 22.27
C LEU A 354 -29.64 -10.65 22.46
N PRO A 355 -29.90 -11.58 21.53
CA PRO A 355 -31.03 -12.50 21.63
C PRO A 355 -30.66 -13.69 22.53
N PHE A 356 -30.83 -13.56 23.85
CA PHE A 356 -30.58 -14.68 24.77
C PHE A 356 -31.44 -15.88 24.39
N ALA A 357 -30.83 -17.05 24.19
CA ALA A 357 -31.53 -18.26 23.81
C ALA A 357 -32.31 -18.83 25.00
N LEU A 358 -33.35 -19.63 24.72
CA LEU A 358 -34.15 -20.29 25.76
C LEU A 358 -33.32 -21.25 26.63
N ASN A 359 -32.23 -21.78 26.07
CA ASN A 359 -31.33 -22.72 26.74
C ASN A 359 -30.01 -22.08 27.19
N ASP A 360 -29.90 -20.74 27.16
CA ASP A 360 -28.73 -20.07 27.70
C ASP A 360 -28.59 -20.28 29.20
N GLN A 361 -27.35 -20.42 29.65
CA GLN A 361 -27.05 -20.66 31.06
C GLN A 361 -27.45 -19.46 31.93
N ALA A 362 -28.24 -19.71 32.97
CA ALA A 362 -28.53 -18.73 34.00
C ALA A 362 -27.25 -18.27 34.72
N GLY A 363 -27.20 -16.99 35.11
CA GLY A 363 -26.06 -16.39 35.80
C GLY A 363 -25.55 -15.11 35.14
N SER A 364 -24.34 -14.71 35.52
CA SER A 364 -23.77 -13.42 35.11
C SER A 364 -23.09 -13.50 33.74
N TRP A 365 -23.63 -12.77 32.78
CA TRP A 365 -23.04 -12.58 31.46
C TRP A 365 -22.32 -11.24 31.41
N GLN A 366 -21.05 -11.22 31.00
CA GLN A 366 -20.27 -9.98 30.86
C GLN A 366 -20.25 -9.55 29.40
N ILE A 367 -20.69 -8.34 29.13
CA ILE A 367 -20.76 -7.74 27.81
C ILE A 367 -19.72 -6.64 27.76
N GLN A 368 -18.85 -6.70 26.76
CA GLN A 368 -17.83 -5.69 26.53
C GLN A 368 -18.00 -5.12 25.12
N VAL A 369 -18.00 -3.80 25.01
CA VAL A 369 -17.87 -3.12 23.71
C VAL A 369 -16.52 -2.42 23.67
N ARG A 370 -15.80 -2.55 22.56
CA ARG A 370 -14.49 -1.94 22.32
C ARG A 370 -14.53 -1.11 21.04
N ASP A 371 -14.04 0.12 21.10
CA ASP A 371 -13.71 0.88 19.89
C ASP A 371 -12.43 0.31 19.27
N ALA A 372 -12.51 -0.13 18.01
CA ALA A 372 -11.44 -0.87 17.37
C ALA A 372 -10.16 -0.04 17.23
N ALA A 373 -10.28 1.25 16.87
CA ALA A 373 -9.15 2.11 16.57
C ALA A 373 -8.37 2.55 17.83
N SER A 374 -9.09 3.02 18.87
CA SER A 374 -8.46 3.48 20.11
C SER A 374 -8.18 2.35 21.10
N GLY A 375 -8.94 1.26 21.01
CA GLY A 375 -8.91 0.17 21.98
C GLY A 375 -9.67 0.44 23.28
N ILE A 376 -10.24 1.63 23.46
CA ILE A 376 -11.07 1.97 24.63
C ILE A 376 -12.29 1.07 24.67
N MET A 377 -12.66 0.65 25.87
CA MET A 377 -13.75 -0.29 26.09
C MET A 377 -14.64 0.10 27.26
N ALA A 378 -15.86 -0.41 27.21
CA ALA A 378 -16.85 -0.33 28.27
C ALA A 378 -17.42 -1.72 28.52
N GLN A 379 -17.71 -2.02 29.78
CA GLN A 379 -18.23 -3.32 30.19
C GLN A 379 -19.48 -3.16 31.03
N LYS A 380 -20.44 -4.06 30.83
CA LYS A 380 -21.64 -4.25 31.67
C LYS A 380 -21.84 -5.73 31.96
N THR A 381 -22.55 -6.01 33.04
CA THR A 381 -22.97 -7.37 33.40
C THR A 381 -24.48 -7.43 33.33
N ILE A 382 -25.00 -8.45 32.68
CA ILE A 382 -26.42 -8.80 32.70
C ILE A 382 -26.57 -10.10 33.47
N LEU A 383 -27.47 -10.13 34.45
CA LEU A 383 -27.86 -11.35 35.14
C LEU A 383 -29.02 -12.02 34.39
N LEU A 384 -28.76 -13.19 33.81
CA LEU A 384 -29.79 -14.00 33.14
C LEU A 384 -30.49 -14.88 34.19
N GLN A 385 -31.81 -14.71 34.37
CA GLN A 385 -32.62 -15.43 35.36
C GLN A 385 -33.77 -16.22 34.74
#